data_AF-A0A970UT12-F1
#
_entry.id   AF-A0A970UT12-F1
#
_cell.length_a   1.000
_cell.length_b   1.000
_cell.length_c   1.000
_cell.angle_alpha   90.00
_cell.angle_beta   90.00
_cell.angle_gamma   90.00
#
_symmetry.space_group_name_H-M   'P 1'
#
loop_
_entity.id
_entity.type
_entity.pdbx_description
1 polymer ?
#
loop_
_entity_poly.entity_id
_entity_poly.type
_entity_poly.pdbx_seq_one_letter_code
_entity_poly.pdbx_strand_id
1 'polypeptide(L)'
;MTRSEKSGIKTLLFLAILLLTAPASKSQNLYDLDHSKQFARYLMLTRQYQLAIGEWERVLFLDPADSTAQISLVRSYRLAGNPQSAWIKLNQWNPYGPLTGESATEALR
;
A
#
# COMPACT_ATOMS: atom_id res chain seq x y z
N MET A 1 -28.15 -49.86 20.03
CA MET A 1 -27.00 -48.93 20.01
C MET A 1 -25.91 -49.42 20.93
N THR A 2 -24.75 -49.76 20.37
CA THR A 2 -23.61 -50.32 21.12
C THR A 2 -22.80 -49.20 21.78
N ARG A 3 -22.02 -49.53 22.81
CA ARG A 3 -21.16 -48.56 23.53
C ARG A 3 -20.17 -47.82 22.60
N SER A 4 -19.80 -48.45 21.48
CA SER A 4 -18.93 -47.90 20.42
C SER A 4 -19.58 -46.72 19.67
N GLU A 5 -20.85 -46.86 19.26
CA GLU A 5 -21.58 -45.83 18.49
C GLU A 5 -21.77 -44.53 19.30
N LYS A 6 -22.01 -44.66 20.61
CA LYS A 6 -22.14 -43.51 21.51
C LYS A 6 -20.83 -42.74 21.68
N SER A 7 -19.68 -43.38 21.50
CA SER A 7 -18.36 -42.74 21.55
C SER A 7 -18.10 -41.93 20.29
N GLY A 8 -18.42 -42.47 19.11
CA GLY A 8 -18.28 -41.77 17.83
C GLY A 8 -19.10 -40.49 17.77
N ILE A 9 -20.35 -40.54 18.24
CA ILE A 9 -21.24 -39.36 18.27
C ILE A 9 -20.68 -38.26 19.19
N LYS A 10 -20.13 -38.61 20.35
CA LYS A 10 -19.52 -37.64 21.27
C LYS A 10 -18.29 -36.97 20.65
N THR A 11 -17.44 -37.75 19.99
CA THR A 11 -16.28 -37.21 19.26
C THR A 11 -16.72 -36.28 18.13
N LEU A 12 -17.77 -36.67 17.39
CA LEU A 12 -18.33 -35.84 16.31
C LEU A 12 -18.91 -34.53 16.84
N LEU A 13 -19.65 -34.58 17.95
CA LEU A 13 -20.20 -33.40 18.63
C LEU A 13 -19.11 -32.50 19.17
N PHE A 14 -18.05 -33.08 19.76
CA PHE A 14 -16.91 -32.32 20.25
C PHE A 14 -16.18 -31.59 19.11
N LEU A 15 -15.95 -32.26 17.97
CA LEU A 15 -15.39 -31.65 16.77
C LEU A 15 -16.28 -30.54 16.20
N ALA A 16 -17.59 -30.75 16.17
CA ALA A 16 -18.53 -29.73 15.72
C ALA A 16 -18.48 -28.49 16.62
N ILE A 17 -18.50 -28.66 17.94
CA ILE A 17 -18.40 -27.56 18.91
C ILE A 17 -17.06 -26.81 18.78
N LEU A 18 -15.96 -27.52 18.54
CA LEU A 18 -14.65 -26.92 18.30
C LEU A 18 -14.64 -26.04 17.04
N LEU A 19 -15.28 -26.50 15.96
CA LEU A 19 -15.38 -25.75 14.70
C LEU A 19 -16.33 -24.54 14.81
N LEU A 20 -17.40 -24.66 15.59
CA LEU A 20 -18.39 -23.59 15.83
C LEU A 20 -17.86 -22.47 16.74
N THR A 21 -16.79 -22.73 17.51
CA THR A 21 -16.19 -21.75 18.44
C THR A 21 -14.90 -21.14 17.90
N ALA A 22 -14.49 -21.48 16.67
CA ALA A 22 -13.34 -20.86 16.03
C ALA A 22 -13.59 -19.35 15.89
N PRO A 23 -12.70 -18.48 16.40
CA PRO A 23 -12.87 -17.04 16.25
C PRO A 23 -12.87 -16.71 14.75
N ALA A 24 -13.88 -15.95 14.32
CA ALA A 24 -13.90 -15.42 12.97
C ALA A 24 -12.71 -14.48 12.81
N SER A 25 -11.66 -14.95 12.12
CA SER A 25 -10.51 -14.13 11.78
C SER A 25 -10.99 -12.95 10.93
N LYS A 26 -10.95 -11.73 11.50
CA LYS A 26 -11.11 -10.52 10.70
C LYS A 26 -9.94 -10.45 9.74
N SER A 27 -10.19 -10.79 8.47
CA SER A 27 -9.22 -10.57 7.41
C SER A 27 -8.87 -9.08 7.39
N GLN A 28 -7.62 -8.74 7.69
CA GLN A 28 -7.16 -7.36 7.60
C GLN A 28 -7.03 -6.99 6.13
N ASN A 29 -7.53 -5.81 5.75
CA ASN A 29 -7.31 -5.32 4.39
C ASN A 29 -5.86 -4.85 4.26
N LEU A 30 -4.99 -5.72 3.77
CA LEU A 30 -3.57 -5.42 3.57
C LEU A 30 -3.31 -4.29 2.56
N TYR A 31 -4.32 -3.88 1.78
CA TYR A 31 -4.23 -2.89 0.73
C TYR A 31 -5.04 -1.62 1.01
N ASP A 32 -5.36 -1.35 2.27
CA ASP A 32 -5.89 -0.05 2.65
C ASP A 32 -4.83 1.06 2.59
N LEU A 33 -5.26 2.31 2.80
CA LEU A 33 -4.42 3.49 2.68
C LEU A 33 -3.25 3.46 3.67
N ASP A 34 -3.49 3.09 4.91
CA ASP A 34 -2.49 3.13 5.98
C ASP A 34 -1.45 2.03 5.82
N HIS A 35 -1.86 0.82 5.46
CA HIS A 35 -0.94 -0.28 5.18
C HIS A 35 -0.12 0.00 3.92
N SER A 36 -0.72 0.56 2.88
CA SER A 36 -0.01 0.95 1.65
C SER A 36 1.05 2.02 1.94
N LYS A 37 0.73 3.06 2.74
CA LYS A 37 1.70 4.09 3.16
C LYS A 37 2.86 3.49 3.96
N GLN A 38 2.57 2.62 4.92
CA GLN A 38 3.60 1.97 5.73
C GLN A 38 4.53 1.11 4.87
N PHE A 39 3.94 0.32 3.95
CA PHE A 39 4.72 -0.55 3.09
C PHE A 39 5.57 0.22 2.08
N ALA A 40 5.02 1.27 1.46
CA ALA A 40 5.78 2.16 0.57
C ALA A 40 7.00 2.78 1.27
N ARG A 41 6.83 3.24 2.53
CA ARG A 41 7.94 3.77 3.35
C ARG A 41 8.98 2.70 3.66
N TYR A 42 8.56 1.49 4.01
CA TYR A 42 9.47 0.37 4.22
C TYR A 42 10.30 0.05 2.97
N LEU A 43 9.66 0.02 1.79
CA LEU A 43 10.35 -0.20 0.52
C LEU A 43 11.36 0.92 0.22
N MET A 44 11.03 2.18 0.55
CA MET A 44 11.97 3.30 0.45
C MET A 44 13.18 3.14 1.38
N LEU A 45 12.97 2.77 2.65
CA LEU A 45 14.02 2.57 3.64
C LEU A 45 14.97 1.43 3.24
N THR A 46 14.41 0.36 2.66
CA THR A 46 15.17 -0.80 2.18
C THR A 46 15.72 -0.63 0.76
N ARG A 47 15.64 0.58 0.20
CA ARG A 47 16.14 0.96 -1.14
C ARG A 47 15.49 0.22 -2.31
N GLN A 48 14.33 -0.40 -2.10
CA GLN A 48 13.53 -1.08 -3.11
C GLN A 48 12.67 -0.08 -3.89
N TYR A 49 13.31 0.91 -4.53
CA TYR A 49 12.62 2.07 -5.09
C TYR A 49 11.62 1.71 -6.19
N GLN A 50 11.93 0.70 -7.02
CA GLN A 50 11.03 0.26 -8.09
C GLN A 50 9.71 -0.30 -7.53
N LEU A 51 9.76 -1.01 -6.42
CA LEU A 51 8.55 -1.50 -5.73
C LEU A 51 7.83 -0.37 -5.01
N ALA A 52 8.58 0.56 -4.40
CA ALA A 52 8.00 1.71 -3.72
C ALA A 52 7.16 2.59 -4.65
N ILE A 53 7.53 2.68 -5.95
CA ILE A 53 6.74 3.38 -6.97
C ILE A 53 5.30 2.85 -7.00
N GLY A 54 5.12 1.53 -7.14
CA GLY A 54 3.78 0.92 -7.24
C GLY A 54 2.95 1.11 -5.96
N GLU A 55 3.60 1.07 -4.79
CA GLU A 55 2.91 1.32 -3.52
C GLU A 55 2.53 2.79 -3.35
N TRP A 56 3.37 3.74 -3.74
CA TRP A 56 3.01 5.16 -3.73
C TRP A 56 1.92 5.49 -4.74
N GLU A 57 1.90 4.84 -5.90
CA GLU A 57 0.79 4.95 -6.86
C GLU A 57 -0.52 4.43 -6.25
N ARG A 58 -0.50 3.33 -5.51
CA ARG A 58 -1.68 2.84 -4.78
C ARG A 58 -2.15 3.84 -3.73
N VAL A 59 -1.23 4.41 -2.95
CA VAL A 59 -1.56 5.46 -1.98
C VAL A 59 -2.27 6.62 -2.66
N LEU A 60 -1.75 7.10 -3.80
CA LEU A 60 -2.34 8.20 -4.56
C LEU A 60 -3.63 7.83 -5.31
N PHE A 61 -3.85 6.55 -5.59
CA PHE A 61 -5.13 6.06 -6.09
C PHE A 61 -6.21 6.16 -5.00
N LEU A 62 -5.86 5.82 -3.76
CA LEU A 62 -6.77 5.87 -2.61
C LEU A 62 -6.95 7.29 -2.05
N ASP A 63 -5.91 8.12 -2.11
CA ASP A 63 -5.89 9.51 -1.65
C ASP A 63 -5.09 10.40 -2.63
N PRO A 64 -5.74 10.92 -3.69
CA PRO A 64 -5.06 11.69 -4.73
C PRO A 64 -4.45 13.02 -4.25
N ALA A 65 -4.92 13.54 -3.12
CA ALA A 65 -4.50 14.83 -2.57
C ALA A 65 -3.31 14.72 -1.59
N ASP A 66 -2.82 13.51 -1.31
CA ASP A 66 -1.68 13.31 -0.42
C ASP A 66 -0.38 13.85 -1.03
N SER A 67 -0.05 15.10 -0.70
CA SER A 67 1.18 15.77 -1.12
C SER A 67 2.45 15.04 -0.68
N THR A 68 2.43 14.34 0.45
CA THR A 68 3.59 13.54 0.90
C THR A 68 3.80 12.34 0.00
N ALA A 69 2.72 11.67 -0.40
CA ALA A 69 2.78 10.56 -1.35
C ALA A 69 3.20 11.03 -2.75
N GLN A 70 2.72 12.20 -3.20
CA GLN A 70 3.14 12.80 -4.48
C GLN A 70 4.67 13.04 -4.51
N ILE A 71 5.21 13.73 -3.50
CA ILE A 71 6.64 13.99 -3.38
C ILE A 71 7.43 12.68 -3.25
N SER A 72 6.90 11.72 -2.48
CA SER A 72 7.55 10.42 -2.30
C SER A 72 7.61 9.62 -3.59
N LEU A 73 6.56 9.63 -4.42
CA LEU A 73 6.55 8.99 -5.74
C LEU A 73 7.61 9.59 -6.66
N VAL A 74 7.68 10.93 -6.75
CA VAL A 74 8.70 11.64 -7.53
C VAL A 74 10.11 11.23 -7.06
N ARG A 75 10.32 11.17 -5.74
CA ARG A 75 11.59 10.72 -5.16
C ARG A 75 11.89 9.26 -5.51
N SER A 76 10.91 8.36 -5.45
CA SER A 76 11.07 6.95 -5.80
C SER A 76 11.50 6.77 -7.26
N TYR A 77 10.86 7.47 -8.21
CA TYR A 77 11.27 7.44 -9.62
C TYR A 77 12.70 7.90 -9.83
N ARG A 78 13.11 9.01 -9.18
CA ARG A 78 14.48 9.51 -9.28
C ARG A 78 15.50 8.50 -8.75
N LEU A 79 15.21 7.88 -7.61
CA LEU A 79 16.10 6.90 -6.97
C LEU A 79 16.12 5.56 -7.71
N ALA A 80 15.05 5.21 -8.43
CA ALA A 80 14.99 4.04 -9.31
C ALA A 80 15.72 4.25 -10.65
N GLY A 81 16.31 5.42 -10.89
CA GLY A 81 17.00 5.73 -12.16
C GLY A 81 16.06 6.14 -13.29
N ASN A 82 14.83 6.56 -12.98
CA ASN A 82 13.85 7.05 -13.96
C ASN A 82 13.52 8.54 -13.73
N PRO A 83 14.47 9.45 -13.98
CA PRO A 83 14.28 10.88 -13.75
C PRO A 83 13.21 11.50 -14.68
N GLN A 84 12.99 10.92 -15.87
CA GLN A 84 11.98 11.40 -16.80
C GLN A 84 10.56 11.25 -16.22
N SER A 85 10.25 10.09 -15.64
CA SER A 85 8.95 9.88 -15.00
C SER A 85 8.78 10.74 -13.76
N ALA A 86 9.86 10.96 -13.00
CA ALA A 86 9.86 11.90 -11.88
C ALA A 86 9.50 13.32 -12.34
N TRP A 87 10.09 13.79 -13.44
CA TRP A 87 9.82 15.11 -14.01
C TRP A 87 8.37 15.25 -14.50
N ILE A 88 7.84 14.22 -15.18
CA ILE A 88 6.44 14.20 -15.64
C ILE A 88 5.49 14.34 -14.45
N LYS A 89 5.66 13.53 -13.39
CA LYS A 89 4.81 13.59 -12.20
C LYS A 89 4.94 14.92 -11.47
N LEU A 90 6.15 15.47 -11.35
CA LEU A 90 6.38 16.76 -10.71
C LEU A 90 5.63 17.89 -11.44
N ASN A 91 5.71 17.93 -12.78
CA ASN A 91 4.99 18.92 -13.57
C ASN A 91 3.48 18.74 -13.52
N GLN A 92 2.99 17.51 -13.43
CA GLN A 92 1.56 17.22 -13.31
C GLN A 92 0.96 17.85 -12.03
N TRP A 93 1.74 17.92 -10.95
CA TRP A 93 1.27 18.40 -9.64
C TRP A 93 1.81 19.77 -9.25
N ASN A 94 2.55 20.44 -10.13
CA ASN A 94 3.09 21.75 -9.81
C ASN A 94 1.97 22.79 -9.75
N PRO A 95 1.70 23.41 -8.58
CA PRO A 95 0.66 24.43 -8.46
C PRO A 95 0.95 25.70 -9.29
N TYR A 96 2.21 25.91 -9.69
CA TYR A 96 2.64 27.05 -10.51
C TYR A 96 2.62 26.75 -12.02
N GLY A 97 2.06 25.62 -12.44
CA GLY A 97 2.06 25.16 -13.83
C GLY A 97 3.35 24.44 -14.24
N PRO A 98 3.49 24.02 -15.50
CA PRO A 98 4.67 23.27 -15.94
C PRO A 98 5.97 24.03 -15.68
N LEU A 99 7.01 23.32 -15.21
CA LEU A 99 8.36 23.86 -15.09
C LEU A 99 8.95 23.99 -16.50
N THR A 100 8.74 25.15 -17.12
CA THR A 100 9.39 25.55 -18.37
C THR A 100 10.66 26.34 -18.03
N GLY A 101 11.54 26.54 -19.02
CA GLY A 101 12.79 27.28 -18.80
C GLY A 101 12.58 28.70 -18.25
N GLU A 102 11.43 29.33 -18.53
CA GLU A 102 11.08 30.65 -18.02
C GLU A 102 10.61 30.59 -16.55
N SER A 103 9.67 29.69 -16.21
CA SER A 103 9.11 29.60 -14.85
C SER A 103 10.10 29.09 -13.80
N ALA A 104 11.07 28.26 -14.19
CA ALA A 104 12.12 27.77 -13.30
C ALA A 104 13.05 28.89 -12.79
N THR A 105 13.25 29.94 -13.59
CA THR A 105 14.08 31.10 -13.19
C THR A 105 13.32 32.11 -12.33
N GLU A 106 11.99 32.14 -12.44
CA GLU A 106 11.13 33.03 -11.67
C GLU A 106 10.88 32.52 -10.25
N ALA A 107 10.75 31.20 -10.06
CA ALA A 107 10.57 30.58 -8.74
C ALA A 107 11.79 30.72 -7.79
N LEU A 108 12.94 31.18 -8.30
CA LEU A 108 14.18 31.39 -7.55
C LEU A 108 14.42 32.86 -7.19
N ARG A 109 13.54 33.77 -7.58
CA ARG A 109 13.55 35.19 -7.17
C ARG A 109 12.59 35.42 -6.01
#